data_AF-A0A661W690-F1
#
_entry.id   AF-A0A661W690-F1
#
_cell.length_a   1.000
_cell.length_b   1.000
_cell.length_c   1.000
_cell.angle_alpha   90.00
_cell.angle_beta   90.00
_cell.angle_gamma   90.00
#
_symmetry.space_group_name_H-M   'P 1'
#
loop_
_entity.id
_entity.type
_entity.pdbx_description
1 polymer ?
#
loop_
_entity_poly.entity_id
_entity_poly.type
_entity_poly.pdbx_seq_one_letter_code
_entity_poly.pdbx_strand_id
1 'polypeptide(L)' 'MTDYSRGDVVLVGFIFSDETGVKRRPAVIVSSDAYHQGRQEVIIAAITSRTDRVMVGDHLIGEWRAAGLLFP' A
#
# COMPACT_ATOMS: atom_id res chain seq x y z
N MET A 1 3.10 -16.07 -11.24
CA MET A 1 2.81 -14.66 -11.59
C MET A 1 1.84 -14.17 -10.54
N THR A 2 2.13 -13.06 -9.85
CA THR A 2 1.17 -12.48 -8.90
C THR A 2 0.10 -11.75 -9.69
N ASP A 3 -1.18 -11.86 -9.30
CA ASP A 3 -2.30 -11.07 -9.87
C ASP A 3 -2.25 -9.60 -9.43
N TYR A 4 -1.05 -9.06 -9.23
CA TYR A 4 -0.78 -7.76 -8.65
C TYR A 4 0.17 -6.99 -9.56
N SER A 5 -0.19 -5.75 -9.87
CA SER A 5 0.55 -4.85 -10.74
C SER A 5 0.92 -3.55 -10.04
N ARG A 6 1.94 -2.86 -10.58
CA ARG A 6 2.32 -1.53 -10.09
C ARG A 6 1.13 -0.58 -10.16
N GLY A 7 0.88 0.14 -9.07
CA GLY A 7 -0.24 1.08 -8.94
C GLY A 7 -1.48 0.48 -8.28
N ASP A 8 -1.57 -0.85 -8.15
CA ASP A 8 -2.67 -1.47 -7.44
C ASP A 8 -2.69 -1.05 -5.97
N VAL A 9 -3.88 -0.74 -5.47
CA VAL A 9 -4.16 -0.52 -4.06
C VAL A 9 -4.61 -1.84 -3.44
N VAL A 10 -3.85 -2.33 -2.47
CA VAL A 10 -4.08 -3.61 -1.82
C VAL A 10 -4.26 -3.46 -0.32
N LEU A 11 -4.96 -4.41 0.29
CA LEU A 11 -5.14 -4.50 1.75
C LEU A 11 -4.09 -5.46 2.32
N VAL A 12 -3.20 -4.93 3.17
CA VAL A 12 -2.11 -5.68 3.78
C VAL A 12 -2.39 -5.86 5.27
N GLY A 13 -2.18 -7.08 5.78
CA GLY A 13 -2.24 -7.38 7.19
C GLY A 13 -0.92 -7.04 7.88
N PHE A 14 -0.91 -5.99 8.70
CA PHE A 14 0.21 -5.69 9.60
C PHE A 14 -0.02 -6.38 10.93
N ILE A 15 0.83 -7.35 11.27
CA ILE A 15 0.78 -8.03 12.56
C ILE A 15 1.25 -7.02 13.63
N PHE A 16 0.51 -6.92 14.74
CA PHE A 16 0.95 -6.10 15.86
C PHE A 16 2.25 -6.66 16.45
N SER A 17 3.11 -5.80 17.00
CA SER A 17 4.39 -6.23 17.56
C SER A 17 4.26 -7.17 18.76
N ASP A 18 3.09 -7.21 19.40
CA ASP A 18 2.74 -8.14 20.48
C ASP A 18 2.07 -9.44 19.96
N GLU A 19 1.97 -9.61 18.64
CA GLU A 19 1.37 -10.75 17.94
C GLU A 19 -0.10 -11.03 18.30
N THR A 20 -0.78 -10.10 18.97
CA THR A 20 -2.16 -10.29 19.46
C THR A 20 -3.23 -10.13 18.38
N GLY A 21 -2.86 -9.62 17.20
CA GLY A 21 -3.81 -9.41 16.12
C GLY A 21 -3.19 -8.81 14.86
N VAL A 22 -4.06 -8.60 13.87
CA VAL A 22 -3.70 -8.08 12.56
C VAL A 22 -4.45 -6.79 12.27
N LYS A 23 -3.70 -5.73 12.00
CA LYS A 23 -4.23 -4.46 11.52
C LYS A 23 -4.19 -4.44 10.00
N ARG A 24 -5.36 -4.47 9.36
CA ARG A 24 -5.45 -4.26 7.91
C ARG A 24 -5.21 -2.79 7.56
N ARG A 25 -4.31 -2.55 6.61
CA ARG A 25 -3.95 -1.21 6.13
C ARG A 25 -3.83 -1.20 4.60
N PRO A 26 -4.33 -0.16 3.92
CA PRO A 26 -4.11 -0.02 2.50
C PRO A 26 -2.64 0.28 2.19
N ALA A 27 -2.16 -0.20 1.06
CA ALA A 27 -0.85 0.10 0.52
C ALA A 27 -0.92 0.12 -1.02
N VAL A 28 -0.03 0.87 -1.66
CA VAL A 28 0.13 0.86 -3.12
C VAL A 28 1.35 0.05 -3.51
N ILE A 29 1.24 -0.76 -4.57
CA ILE A 29 2.37 -1.51 -5.12
C ILE A 29 3.23 -0.59 -5.97
N VAL A 30 4.53 -0.53 -5.69
CA VAL A 30 5.48 0.35 -6.39
C VAL A 30 6.54 -0.39 -7.20
N SER A 31 6.73 -1.69 -6.96
CA SER A 31 7.66 -2.53 -7.73
C SER A 31 7.13 -2.85 -9.14
N SER A 32 8.05 -3.17 -10.05
CA SER A 32 7.72 -3.53 -11.44
C SER A 32 7.42 -5.02 -11.61
N ASP A 33 6.77 -5.36 -12.72
CA ASP A 33 6.48 -6.75 -13.09
C ASP A 33 7.73 -7.62 -13.16
N ALA A 34 8.86 -7.06 -13.62
CA ALA A 34 10.15 -7.75 -13.63
C ALA A 34 10.62 -8.12 -12.22
N TYR A 35 10.36 -7.28 -11.21
CA TYR A 35 10.65 -7.59 -9.81
C TYR A 35 9.75 -8.72 -9.33
N HIS A 36 8.44 -8.65 -9.62
CA HIS A 36 7.47 -9.68 -9.24
C HIS A 36 7.83 -11.05 -9.86
N GLN A 37 8.20 -11.08 -11.13
CA GLN A 37 8.59 -12.31 -11.84
C GLN A 37 9.91 -12.89 -11.31
N GLY A 38 10.89 -12.03 -11.03
CA GLY A 38 12.22 -12.45 -10.58
C GLY A 38 12.27 -12.88 -9.11
N ARG A 39 11.38 -12.38 -8.25
CA ARG A 39 11.43 -12.59 -6.79
C ARG A 39 10.16 -13.18 -6.18
N GLN A 40 9.04 -13.17 -6.90
CA GLN A 40 7.72 -13.52 -6.35
C GLN A 40 7.35 -12.69 -5.10
N GLU A 41 7.84 -11.45 -5.07
CA GLU A 41 7.66 -10.48 -4.00
C GLU A 41 7.13 -9.18 -4.58
N VAL A 42 6.55 -8.33 -3.73
CA VAL A 42 6.12 -6.97 -4.08
C VAL A 42 6.73 -5.95 -3.14
N ILE A 43 7.11 -4.78 -3.66
CA ILE A 43 7.44 -3.62 -2.83
C ILE A 43 6.20 -2.74 -2.76
N ILE A 44 5.85 -2.32 -1.55
CA ILE A 44 4.66 -1.51 -1.28
C ILE A 44 5.04 -0.22 -0.54
N ALA A 45 4.23 0.82 -0.74
CA ALA A 45 4.23 2.01 0.09
C ALA A 45 2.92 2.07 0.88
N ALA A 46 3.02 2.29 2.20
CA ALA A 46 1.86 2.34 3.08
C ALA A 46 1.00 3.60 2.81
N ILE A 47 -0.32 3.45 2.88
CA ILE A 47 -1.28 4.55 2.75
C ILE A 47 -1.89 4.85 4.12
N THR A 48 -2.03 6.14 4.45
CA THR A 48 -2.64 6.63 5.69
C THR A 48 -3.60 7.78 5.41
N SER A 49 -4.72 7.84 6.14
CA SER A 49 -5.69 8.94 6.06
C SER A 49 -5.30 10.15 6.91
N ARG A 50 -4.01 10.25 7.27
CA ARG A 50 -3.46 11.33 8.10
C ARG A 50 -2.82 12.34 7.15
N THR A 51 -3.64 13.20 6.58
CA THR A 51 -3.24 14.15 5.53
C THR A 51 -2.68 15.47 6.06
N ASP A 52 -2.77 15.71 7.36
CA ASP A 52 -2.24 16.89 8.06
C ASP A 52 -0.71 16.84 8.27
N ARG A 53 -0.09 15.67 8.09
CA ARG A 53 1.36 15.46 8.25
C ARG A 53 1.96 14.87 6.98
N VAL A 54 2.44 15.75 6.09
CA VAL A 54 3.12 15.39 4.84
C VAL A 54 4.62 15.65 4.99
N MET A 55 5.43 14.61 4.82
CA MET A 55 6.89 14.66 4.87
C MET A 55 7.52 14.57 3.47
N VAL A 56 8.84 14.77 3.41
CA VAL A 56 9.63 14.47 2.21
C VAL A 56 9.44 13.00 1.84
N GLY A 57 9.00 12.74 0.62
CA GLY A 57 8.70 11.40 0.11
C GLY A 57 7.23 11.00 0.17
N ASP A 58 6.40 11.74 0.92
CA ASP A 58 4.95 11.53 0.93
C ASP A 58 4.30 12.11 -0.33
N HIS A 59 3.13 11.57 -0.68
CA HIS A 59 2.32 12.04 -1.80
C HIS A 59 0.84 12.07 -1.41
N LEU A 60 0.17 13.21 -1.64
CA LEU A 60 -1.26 13.34 -1.41
C LEU A 60 -2.04 12.66 -2.54
N ILE A 61 -2.95 11.75 -2.18
CA ILE A 61 -3.79 11.04 -3.14
C ILE A 61 -5.06 11.86 -3.39
N GLY A 62 -5.10 12.61 -4.49
CA GLY A 62 -6.25 13.45 -4.83
C GLY A 62 -7.52 12.65 -5.12
N GLU A 63 -7.42 11.64 -6.00
CA GLU A 63 -8.56 10.80 -6.42
C GLU A 63 -8.70 9.53 -5.55
N TRP A 64 -8.56 9.68 -4.23
CA TRP A 64 -8.56 8.56 -3.28
C TRP A 64 -9.81 7.68 -3.40
N ARG A 65 -10.98 8.27 -3.68
CA ARG A 65 -12.23 7.53 -3.84
C ARG A 65 -12.24 6.67 -5.10
N ALA A 66 -11.66 7.15 -6.21
CA ALA A 66 -11.50 6.38 -7.43
C ALA A 66 -10.50 5.23 -7.25
N ALA A 67 -9.50 5.45 -6.39
CA ALA A 67 -8.54 4.42 -5.96
C ALA A 67 -9.12 3.41 -4.94
N GLY A 68 -10.43 3.50 -4.62
CA GLY A 68 -11.11 2.57 -3.71
C GLY A 68 -10.79 2.78 -2.22
N LEU A 69 -10.18 3.91 -1.86
CA LEU A 69 -9.90 4.26 -0.46
C LEU A 69 -11.17 4.79 0.21
N LEU A 70 -11.28 4.57 1.53
CA LEU A 70 -12.45 4.97 2.32
C LEU A 70 -12.39 6.42 2.80
N PHE A 71 -11.19 6.99 2.90
CA PHE A 71 -10.93 8.32 3.42
C PHE A 71 -9.87 9.01 2.55
N PRO A 72 -9.84 10.36 2.53
CA PRO A 72 -8.73 11.14 1.98
C PRO A 72 -7.38 10.83 2.64
#